data_AF-A0A2V2ESK3-F1
#
_entry.id   AF-A0A2V2ESK3-F1
#
_cell.length_a   1.000
_cell.length_b   1.000
_cell.length_c   1.000
_cell.angle_alpha   90.00
_cell.angle_beta   90.00
_cell.angle_gamma   90.00
#
_symmetry.space_group_name_H-M   'P 1'
#
loop_
_entity.id
_entity.type
_entity.pdbx_description
1 polymer ?
#
loop_
_entity_poly.entity_id
_entity_poly.type
_entity_poly.pdbx_seq_one_letter_code
_entity_poly.pdbx_strand_id
1 'polypeptide(L)' 'MDSTKKVFIMGIDGMDPKITQQYLNEGIMPNLEKFLKRGAARENLAMIGGQPTVTPPMWTTLATGASPFVHSVH' A
#
# COMPACT_ATOMS: atom_id res chain seq x y z
N MET A 1 7.00 -24.79 -18.91
CA MET A 1 6.20 -23.74 -18.23
C MET A 1 7.09 -23.13 -17.18
N ASP A 2 7.29 -21.81 -17.22
CA ASP A 2 8.15 -21.09 -16.28
C ASP A 2 7.69 -21.34 -14.84
N SER A 3 8.58 -21.83 -13.98
CA SER A 3 8.31 -22.18 -12.57
C SER A 3 8.34 -20.97 -11.64
N THR A 4 8.58 -19.79 -12.18
CA THR A 4 8.67 -18.54 -11.43
C THR A 4 7.31 -18.17 -10.84
N LYS A 5 7.26 -17.97 -9.52
CA LYS A 5 6.05 -17.49 -8.84
C LYS A 5 5.78 -16.05 -9.28
N LYS A 6 4.62 -15.81 -9.87
CA LYS A 6 4.17 -14.46 -10.23
C LYS A 6 3.84 -13.68 -8.96
N VAL A 7 4.29 -12.43 -8.91
CA VAL A 7 3.97 -11.48 -7.85
C VAL A 7 3.06 -10.40 -8.44
N PHE A 8 2.00 -10.05 -7.73
CA PHE A 8 1.09 -8.97 -8.08
C PHE A 8 1.16 -7.88 -7.01
N ILE A 9 1.38 -6.64 -7.46
CA ILE A 9 1.45 -5.46 -6.60
C ILE A 9 0.25 -4.57 -6.96
N MET A 10 -0.56 -4.22 -5.95
CA MET A 10 -1.71 -3.33 -6.09
C MET A 10 -1.49 -2.13 -5.16
N GLY A 11 -1.52 -0.94 -5.72
CA GLY A 11 -1.62 0.30 -4.94
C GLY A 11 -3.03 0.88 -5.04
N ILE A 12 -3.47 1.54 -3.98
CA ILE A 12 -4.73 2.29 -3.92
C ILE A 12 -4.37 3.71 -3.52
N ASP A 13 -4.61 4.67 -4.43
CA ASP A 13 -4.31 6.08 -4.15
C ASP A 13 -5.22 6.63 -3.05
N GLY A 14 -4.69 7.45 -2.16
CA GLY A 14 -5.46 8.12 -1.10
C GLY A 14 -6.09 7.19 -0.05
N MET A 15 -5.63 5.94 0.08
CA MET A 15 -6.17 5.01 1.07
C MET A 15 -5.75 5.41 2.49
N ASP A 16 -6.63 6.10 3.20
CA ASP A 16 -6.40 6.51 4.59
C ASP A 16 -6.56 5.33 5.58
N PRO A 17 -5.61 5.09 6.49
CA PRO A 17 -5.66 3.96 7.41
C PRO A 17 -6.79 4.07 8.45
N LYS A 18 -7.17 5.28 8.88
CA LYS A 18 -8.23 5.47 9.87
C LYS A 18 -9.60 5.21 9.26
N ILE A 19 -9.86 5.73 8.06
CA ILE A 19 -11.11 5.49 7.32
C ILE A 19 -11.22 3.99 6.98
N THR A 20 -10.11 3.39 6.54
CA THR A 20 -10.08 1.95 6.26
C THR A 20 -10.41 1.12 7.50
N GLN A 21 -9.82 1.45 8.65
CA GLN A 21 -10.11 0.76 9.91
C GLN A 21 -11.57 0.92 10.32
N GLN A 22 -12.13 2.12 10.16
CA GLN A 22 -13.55 2.36 10.39
C GLN A 22 -14.42 1.43 9.52
N TYR A 23 -14.16 1.34 8.21
CA TYR A 23 -14.93 0.49 7.31
C TYR A 23 -14.75 -1.02 7.54
N LEU A 24 -13.58 -1.45 8.03
CA LEU A 24 -13.39 -2.81 8.51
C LEU A 24 -14.25 -3.10 9.74
N ASN A 25 -14.30 -2.17 10.70
CA ASN A 25 -15.11 -2.31 11.90
C ASN A 25 -16.62 -2.31 11.60
N GLU A 26 -17.05 -1.53 10.61
CA GLU A 26 -18.42 -1.52 10.10
C GLU A 26 -18.78 -2.80 9.30
N GLY A 27 -17.79 -3.65 8.99
CA GLY A 27 -18.00 -4.91 8.28
C GLY A 27 -18.22 -4.78 6.77
N ILE A 28 -17.95 -3.60 6.18
CA ILE A 28 -18.22 -3.30 4.76
C ILE A 28 -17.01 -3.56 3.83
N MET A 29 -15.89 -4.04 4.38
CA MET A 29 -14.65 -4.35 3.62
C MET A 29 -14.29 -5.84 3.64
N PRO A 30 -15.17 -6.75 3.20
CA PRO A 30 -15.00 -8.21 3.37
C PRO A 30 -13.79 -8.78 2.63
N ASN A 31 -13.36 -8.15 1.53
CA ASN A 31 -12.17 -8.60 0.80
C ASN A 31 -10.89 -8.21 1.53
N LEU A 32 -10.80 -6.97 2.04
CA LEU A 32 -9.65 -6.54 2.82
C LEU A 32 -9.53 -7.34 4.11
N GLU A 33 -10.65 -7.63 4.79
CA GLU A 33 -10.65 -8.49 5.97
C GLU A 33 -10.05 -9.87 5.68
N LYS A 34 -10.42 -10.50 4.55
CA LYS A 34 -9.82 -11.77 4.10
C LYS A 34 -8.32 -11.64 3.82
N PHE A 35 -7.87 -10.53 3.24
CA PHE A 35 -6.43 -10.28 3.02
C PHE A 35 -5.67 -10.19 4.34
N LEU A 36 -6.20 -9.45 5.32
CA LEU A 36 -5.57 -9.30 6.64
C LEU A 36 -5.50 -10.63 7.39
N LYS A 37 -6.56 -11.46 7.35
CA LYS A 37 -6.58 -12.80 7.99
C LYS A 37 -5.58 -13.79 7.39
N ARG A 38 -5.23 -13.63 6.11
CA ARG A 38 -4.33 -14.54 5.36
C ARG A 38 -2.90 -14.03 5.22
N GLY A 39 -2.68 -12.76 5.56
CA GLY A 39 -1.43 -12.04 5.28
C GLY A 39 -0.86 -11.39 6.54
N ALA A 40 -0.10 -10.32 6.33
CA ALA A 40 0.50 -9.53 7.40
C ALA A 40 0.28 -8.04 7.13
N ALA A 41 0.01 -7.28 8.19
CA ALA A 41 -0.13 -5.84 8.16
C ALA A 41 0.21 -5.26 9.53
N ARG A 42 0.46 -3.95 9.59
CA ARG A 42 0.53 -3.22 10.87
C ARG A 42 -0.84 -3.21 11.52
N GLU A 43 -0.91 -3.30 12.85
CA GLU A 43 -2.17 -3.38 13.62
C GLU A 43 -3.16 -2.25 13.30
N ASN A 44 -2.67 -1.05 13.00
CA ASN A 44 -3.51 0.12 12.68
C ASN A 44 -3.46 0.52 11.19
N LEU A 45 -2.96 -0.36 10.31
CA LEU A 45 -2.82 -0.15 8.86
C LEU A 45 -1.93 1.02 8.41
N ALA A 46 -1.32 1.78 9.35
CA ALA A 46 -0.52 2.94 9.00
C ALA A 46 0.85 2.54 8.43
N MET A 47 1.34 3.34 7.48
CA MET A 47 2.70 3.25 6.94
C MET A 47 3.37 4.62 7.00
N ILE A 48 4.71 4.63 7.06
CA ILE A 48 5.49 5.85 6.91
C ILE A 48 5.55 6.16 5.42
N GLY A 49 4.94 7.27 5.01
CA GLY A 49 5.02 7.77 3.64
C GLY A 49 6.37 8.45 3.36
N GLY A 50 6.74 8.50 2.09
CA GLY A 50 7.83 9.35 1.61
C GLY A 50 7.44 10.83 1.71
N GLN A 51 8.44 11.71 1.76
CA GLN A 51 8.25 13.15 1.77
C GLN A 51 8.84 13.75 0.48
N PRO A 52 8.06 14.57 -0.28
CA PRO A 52 6.67 14.95 -0.03
C PRO A 52 5.67 13.80 -0.27
N THR A 53 4.61 13.74 0.54
CA THR A 53 3.54 12.73 0.38
C THR A 53 2.58 13.12 -0.76
N VAL A 54 3.07 13.05 -2.00
CA VAL A 54 2.30 13.35 -3.21
C VAL A 54 2.34 12.18 -4.19
N THR A 55 1.30 12.09 -5.03
CA THR A 55 1.06 10.94 -5.92
C THR A 55 2.29 10.57 -6.77
N PRO A 56 2.90 11.46 -7.58
CA PRO A 56 3.97 11.06 -8.51
C PRO A 56 5.25 10.53 -7.81
N PRO A 57 5.78 11.17 -6.76
CA PRO A 57 6.93 10.65 -6.02
C PRO A 57 6.66 9.30 -5.36
N MET A 58 5.48 9.13 -4.74
CA MET A 58 5.16 7.90 -4.02
C MET A 58 5.03 6.69 -4.94
N TRP A 59 4.40 6.85 -6.11
CA TRP A 59 4.32 5.78 -7.11
C TRP A 59 5.70 5.45 -7.70
N THR A 60 6.54 6.46 -7.93
CA THR A 60 7.90 6.27 -8.43
C THR A 60 8.78 5.57 -7.39
N THR A 61 8.65 5.94 -6.11
CA THR A 61 9.31 5.25 -4.98
C THR A 61 8.87 3.80 -4.89
N LEU A 62 7.57 3.49 -5.04
CA LEU A 62 7.07 2.11 -5.04
C LEU A 62 7.64 1.29 -6.20
N ALA A 63 7.73 1.88 -7.40
CA ALA A 63 8.21 1.20 -8.60
C ALA A 63 9.73 0.97 -8.60
N THR A 64 10.49 1.88 -8.00
CA THR A 64 11.96 1.87 -8.04
C THR A 64 12.61 1.34 -6.76
N GLY A 65 11.89 1.34 -5.64
CA GLY A 65 12.45 1.05 -4.32
C GLY A 65 13.43 2.13 -3.81
N ALA A 66 13.46 3.30 -4.44
CA ALA A 66 14.38 4.39 -4.11
C ALA A 66 13.63 5.64 -3.65
N SER A 67 14.28 6.55 -2.91
CA SER A 67 13.64 7.78 -2.43
C SER A 67 13.54 8.85 -3.54
N PRO A 68 12.71 9.90 -3.36
CA PRO A 68 12.63 11.03 -4.30
C PRO A 68 13.97 11.70 -4.61
N PHE A 69 14.92 11.67 -3.65
CA PHE A 69 16.27 12.20 -3.85
C PHE A 69 17.13 11.36 -4.80
N VAL A 70 16.79 10.08 -4.97
CA VAL A 70 17.51 9.15 -5.85
C VAL A 70 16.87 9.08 -7.23
N HIS A 71 15.53 9.00 -7.32
CA HIS A 71 14.83 8.89 -8.61
C HIS A 71 14.41 10.25 -9.21
N SER A 72 14.61 11.36 -8.51
CA SER A 72 14.42 12.75 -9.00
C SER A 72 12.99 13.11 -9.45
N VAL A 73 11.97 12.41 -8.94
CA VAL A 73 10.56 12.75 -9.16
C VAL A 73 10.02 13.30 -7.84
N HIS A 74 9.57 14.55 -7.85
CA HIS A 74 9.20 15.36 -6.66
C HIS A 74 7.72 15.78 -6.66
#